data_AF-A0A6G2DX21-F1
#
_entry.id   AF-A0A6G2DX21-F1
#
_cell.length_a   1.000
_cell.length_b   1.000
_cell.length_c   1.000
_cell.angle_alpha   90.00
_cell.angle_beta   90.00
_cell.angle_gamma   90.00
#
_symmetry.space_group_name_H-M   'P 1'
#
loop_
_entity.id
_entity.type
_entity.pdbx_description
1 polymer ?
#
loop_
_entity_poly.entity_id
_entity_poly.type
_entity_poly.pdbx_seq_one_letter_code
_entity_poly.pdbx_strand_id
1 'polypeptide(L)'
;AVQNLDLFKDYKIATTMIYDRGQGSETSKLDERPLRLELKKVEIKNIASTNLVKVNDDGTETPSDFMTEKPSDEDVKKMYLKITSRDNK
;
A
#
# COMPACT_ATOMS: atom_id res chain seq x y z
N ALA A 1 20.17 11.61 -2.86
CA ALA A 1 19.02 10.83 -3.37
C ALA A 1 18.60 9.84 -2.30
N VAL A 2 17.29 9.64 -2.07
CA VAL A 2 16.80 8.62 -1.13
C VAL A 2 17.13 7.24 -1.71
N GLN A 3 17.82 6.39 -0.96
CA GLN A 3 18.26 5.06 -1.40
C GLN A 3 17.17 4.00 -1.07
N ASN A 4 17.22 2.82 -1.70
CA ASN A 4 16.28 1.69 -1.48
C ASN A 4 14.81 1.98 -1.83
N LEU A 5 14.62 2.70 -2.93
CA LEU A 5 13.31 3.06 -3.45
C LEU A 5 12.86 2.03 -4.48
N ASP A 6 11.92 1.15 -4.13
CA ASP A 6 11.26 0.26 -5.10
C ASP A 6 10.36 1.09 -6.02
N LEU A 7 10.89 1.53 -7.16
CA LEU A 7 10.18 2.32 -8.18
C LEU A 7 9.56 1.45 -9.26
N PHE A 8 10.06 0.23 -9.40
CA PHE A 8 9.65 -0.70 -10.45
C PHE A 8 9.22 -2.01 -9.83
N LYS A 9 8.14 -2.58 -10.36
CA LYS A 9 7.71 -3.93 -10.01
C LYS A 9 7.56 -4.75 -11.27
N ASP A 10 8.32 -5.83 -11.35
CA ASP A 10 8.31 -6.74 -12.49
C ASP A 10 7.29 -7.85 -12.30
N TYR A 11 6.57 -8.14 -13.37
CA TYR A 11 5.58 -9.19 -13.49
C TYR A 11 5.82 -10.01 -14.75
N LYS A 12 5.33 -11.24 -14.73
CA LYS A 12 5.22 -12.10 -15.91
C LYS A 12 3.75 -12.35 -16.17
N ILE A 13 3.30 -12.03 -17.38
CA ILE A 13 1.96 -12.34 -17.82
C ILE A 13 2.01 -13.71 -18.51
N ALA A 14 1.36 -14.69 -17.89
CA ALA A 14 1.13 -16.00 -18.50
C ALA A 14 -0.31 -16.07 -19.01
N THR A 15 -0.51 -16.66 -20.19
CA THR A 15 -1.85 -16.87 -20.75
C THR A 15 -2.05 -18.34 -21.02
N THR A 16 -3.09 -18.91 -20.42
CA THR A 16 -3.53 -20.29 -20.67
C THR A 16 -4.88 -20.22 -21.37
N MET A 17 -4.95 -20.75 -22.59
CA MET A 17 -6.18 -20.90 -23.35
C MET A 17 -6.72 -22.31 -23.10
N ILE A 18 -7.96 -22.40 -22.64
CA ILE A 18 -8.68 -23.67 -22.48
C ILE A 18 -9.87 -23.59 -23.43
N TYR A 19 -9.98 -24.54 -24.36
CA TYR A 19 -11.02 -24.54 -25.37
C TYR A 19 -11.44 -25.96 -25.74
N ASP A 20 -12.71 -26.16 -26.11
CA ASP A 20 -13.25 -27.44 -26.59
C ASP A 20 -13.72 -27.28 -28.03
N ARG A 21 -13.22 -28.15 -28.92
CA ARG A 21 -13.57 -28.14 -30.36
C ARG A 21 -14.62 -29.21 -30.72
N GLY A 22 -15.30 -29.77 -29.73
CA GLY A 22 -16.26 -30.88 -29.86
C GLY A 22 -15.63 -32.26 -29.66
N GLN A 23 -14.41 -32.34 -29.13
CA GLN A 23 -13.69 -33.60 -28.83
C GLN A 23 -13.13 -33.62 -27.40
N GLY A 24 -13.62 -32.72 -26.54
CA GLY A 24 -13.15 -32.55 -25.18
C GLY A 24 -12.19 -31.37 -25.03
N SER A 25 -11.83 -31.11 -23.79
CA SER A 25 -11.05 -29.92 -23.40
C SER A 25 -9.60 -30.01 -23.85
N GLU A 26 -9.14 -28.98 -24.57
CA GLU A 26 -7.74 -28.75 -24.92
C GLU A 26 -7.18 -27.57 -24.10
N THR A 27 -5.92 -27.65 -23.73
CA THR A 27 -5.20 -26.58 -23.01
C THR A 27 -3.96 -26.18 -23.79
N SER A 28 -3.82 -24.89 -24.09
CA SER A 28 -2.64 -24.29 -24.72
C SER A 28 -2.08 -23.17 -23.86
N LYS A 29 -0.76 -23.09 -23.73
CA LYS A 29 -0.06 -22.00 -23.03
C LYS A 29 0.62 -21.12 -24.06
N LEU A 30 0.39 -19.81 -24.01
CA LEU A 30 1.12 -18.83 -24.80
C LEU A 30 2.40 -18.40 -24.06
N ASP A 31 3.35 -17.87 -24.83
CA ASP A 31 4.63 -17.38 -24.30
C ASP A 31 4.44 -16.30 -23.23
N GLU A 32 5.24 -16.41 -22.16
CA GLU A 32 5.25 -15.42 -21.09
C GLU A 32 5.73 -14.06 -21.61
N ARG A 33 5.02 -12.99 -21.24
CA ARG A 33 5.43 -11.62 -21.56
C ARG A 33 5.86 -10.88 -20.30
N PRO A 34 7.04 -10.24 -20.27
CA PRO A 34 7.42 -9.39 -19.15
C PRO A 34 6.54 -8.13 -19.12
N LEU A 35 6.15 -7.70 -17.92
CA LEU A 35 5.48 -6.44 -17.66
C LEU A 35 6.22 -5.74 -16.51
N ARG A 36 6.64 -4.50 -16.71
CA ARG A 36 7.21 -3.65 -15.66
C ARG A 36 6.23 -2.55 -15.32
N LEU A 37 5.76 -2.53 -14.08
CA LEU A 37 4.98 -1.42 -13.56
C LEU A 37 5.91 -0.34 -13.02
N GLU A 38 5.67 0.90 -13.42
CA GLU A 38 6.32 2.08 -12.86
C GLU A 38 5.47 2.64 -11.72
N LEU A 39 5.96 2.51 -10.50
CA LEU A 39 5.29 2.98 -9.29
C LEU A 39 5.62 4.45 -9.06
N LYS A 40 4.58 5.31 -9.05
CA LYS A 40 4.73 6.71 -8.67
C LYS A 40 4.85 6.83 -7.15
N LYS A 41 5.85 7.57 -6.69
CA LYS A 41 6.01 7.89 -5.27
C LYS A 41 5.22 9.14 -4.91
N VAL A 42 4.53 9.06 -3.77
CA VAL A 42 3.93 10.23 -3.14
C VAL A 42 4.95 10.75 -2.13
N GLU A 43 5.30 12.02 -2.28
CA GLU A 43 6.16 12.74 -1.34
C GLU A 43 5.31 13.76 -0.58
N ILE A 44 5.37 13.75 0.74
CA ILE A 44 4.69 14.73 1.58
C ILE A 44 5.70 15.83 1.90
N LYS A 45 5.45 17.05 1.40
CA LYS A 45 6.31 18.23 1.62
C LYS A 45 5.67 19.21 2.59
N ASN A 46 6.50 20.15 3.05
CA ASN A 46 6.07 21.30 3.83
C ASN A 46 5.24 20.96 5.08
N ILE A 47 5.60 19.87 5.74
CA ILE A 47 4.95 19.40 6.97
C ILE A 47 5.04 20.49 8.04
N ALA A 48 3.87 20.92 8.53
CA ALA A 48 3.71 21.82 9.66
C ALA A 48 3.79 21.07 10.98
N SER A 49 3.06 19.95 11.07
CA SER A 49 3.04 19.07 12.23
C SER A 49 2.78 17.61 11.86
N THR A 50 3.19 16.73 12.76
CA THR A 50 2.88 15.30 12.74
C THR A 50 2.36 14.92 14.13
N ASN A 51 1.17 14.34 14.20
CA ASN A 51 0.56 13.92 15.46
C ASN A 51 0.14 12.45 15.37
N LEU A 52 0.43 11.66 16.39
CA LEU A 52 -0.11 10.31 16.52
C LEU A 52 -1.51 10.42 17.11
N VAL A 53 -2.50 9.85 16.44
CA VAL A 53 -3.91 9.88 16.85
C VAL A 53 -4.38 8.45 17.07
N LYS A 54 -5.11 8.21 18.15
CA LYS A 54 -5.82 6.95 18.41
C LYS A 54 -7.32 7.14 18.17
N VAL A 55 -7.91 6.21 17.42
CA VAL A 55 -9.35 6.10 17.23
C VAL A 55 -9.92 5.18 18.30
N ASN A 56 -10.89 5.67 19.06
CA ASN A 56 -11.59 4.90 20.09
C ASN A 56 -12.71 4.05 19.46
N ASP A 57 -13.27 3.13 20.23
CA ASP A 57 -14.31 2.20 19.75
C ASP A 57 -15.63 2.90 19.36
N ASP A 58 -15.86 4.10 19.89
CA ASP A 58 -16.99 4.96 19.53
C ASP A 58 -16.71 5.85 18.30
N GLY A 59 -15.54 5.69 17.68
CA GLY A 59 -15.09 6.47 16.51
C GLY A 59 -14.50 7.83 16.86
N THR A 60 -14.40 8.21 18.13
CA THR A 60 -13.75 9.48 18.52
C THR A 60 -12.23 9.40 18.37
N GLU A 61 -11.60 10.55 18.12
CA GLU A 61 -10.16 10.67 17.95
C GLU A 61 -9.52 11.33 19.17
N THR A 62 -8.42 10.75 19.66
CA THR A 62 -7.65 11.30 20.78
C THR A 62 -6.17 11.44 20.42
N PRO A 63 -5.52 12.56 20.79
CA PRO A 63 -4.07 12.69 20.63
C PRO A 63 -3.33 11.66 21.46
N SER A 64 -2.31 11.05 20.87
CA SER A 64 -1.50 9.99 21.48
C SER A 64 -0.01 10.24 21.31
N ASP A 65 0.39 11.52 21.20
CA ASP A 65 1.76 11.96 20.93
C ASP A 65 2.76 11.55 22.04
N PHE A 66 2.28 11.34 23.26
CA PHE A 66 3.07 10.94 24.41
C PHE A 66 2.50 9.67 25.05
N MET A 67 3.36 8.68 25.28
CA MET A 67 2.98 7.39 25.85
C MET A 67 3.77 7.14 27.12
N THR A 68 3.11 6.66 28.17
CA THR A 68 3.76 6.23 29.42
C THR A 68 4.19 4.76 29.38
N GLU A 69 3.62 3.97 28.47
CA GLU A 69 3.90 2.55 28.27
C GLU A 69 3.85 2.16 26.78
N LYS A 70 4.37 0.97 26.46
CA LYS A 70 4.30 0.44 25.08
C LYS A 70 2.84 0.08 24.75
N PRO A 71 2.24 0.63 23.66
CA PRO A 71 0.89 0.28 23.24
C PRO A 71 0.78 -1.21 22.88
N SER A 72 -0.40 -1.78 23.11
CA SER A 72 -0.71 -3.14 22.64
C SER A 72 -0.82 -3.20 21.12
N ASP A 73 -0.67 -4.38 20.53
CA ASP A 73 -0.83 -4.55 19.07
C ASP A 73 -2.24 -4.15 18.59
N GLU A 74 -3.25 -4.28 19.45
CA GLU A 74 -4.62 -3.87 19.14
C GLU A 74 -4.78 -2.34 19.20
N ASP A 75 -4.08 -1.67 20.12
CA ASP A 75 -4.03 -0.21 20.16
C ASP A 75 -3.33 0.36 18.91
N VAL A 76 -2.21 -0.26 18.50
CA VAL A 76 -1.45 0.18 17.32
C VAL A 76 -2.31 0.17 16.05
N LYS A 77 -3.16 -0.84 15.85
CA LYS A 77 -4.08 -0.91 14.68
C LYS A 77 -5.08 0.25 14.63
N LYS A 78 -5.41 0.83 15.79
CA LYS A 78 -6.33 1.96 15.93
C LYS A 78 -5.63 3.30 15.90
N MET A 79 -4.31 3.31 15.71
CA MET A 79 -3.51 4.52 15.65
C MET A 79 -3.15 4.88 14.20
N TYR A 80 -3.11 6.18 13.92
CA TYR A 80 -2.64 6.70 12.64
C TYR A 80 -1.84 7.99 12.83
N LEU A 81 -0.97 8.29 11.87
CA LEU A 81 -0.22 9.55 11.85
C LEU A 81 -1.04 10.61 11.11
N LYS A 82 -1.46 11.65 11.82
CA LYS A 82 -2.08 12.84 11.25
C LYS A 82 -0.99 13.82 10.86
N ILE A 83 -0.89 14.12 9.56
CA ILE A 83 0.09 15.06 9.02
C ILE A 83 -0.66 16.31 8.58
N THR A 84 -0.23 17.48 9.08
CA THR A 84 -0.75 18.77 8.65
C THR A 84 0.32 19.47 7.81
N SER A 85 0.01 19.83 6.56
CA SER A 85 0.91 20.63 5.70
C SER A 85 0.72 22.13 5.95
N ARG A 86 1.78 22.94 5.77
CA ARG A 86 1.68 24.42 5.81
C ARG A 86 0.96 24.98 4.59
N ASP A 87 1.09 24.29 3.47
CA ASP A 87 0.53 24.65 2.18
C ASP A 87 0.09 23.36 1.46
N ASN A 88 -1.12 23.37 0.90
CA ASN A 88 -1.50 22.41 -0.10
C ASN A 88 -1.04 22.98 -1.45
N LYS A 89 -0.08 22.33 -2.09
CA LYS A 89 0.23 22.59 -3.50
C LYS A 89 -0.45 21.55 -4.37
#